data_AF-A0A2E7VPE4-F1
#
_entry.id   AF-A0A2E7VPE4-F1
#
_cell.length_a   1.000
_cell.length_b   1.000
_cell.length_c   1.000
_cell.angle_alpha   90.00
_cell.angle_beta   90.00
_cell.angle_gamma   90.00
#
_symmetry.space_group_name_H-M   'P 1'
#
loop_
_entity.id
_entity.type
_entity.pdbx_description
1 polymer ?
#
loop_
_entity_poly.entity_id
_entity_poly.type
_entity_poly.pdbx_seq_one_letter_code
_entity_poly.pdbx_strand_id
1 'polypeptide(L)'
;MPDEEEEGNGPNGLPMPPPPPGINFPPPPPLPPPLPSPTNVASEPSPTEPAADDSNPAESSDFHSHWEKRKSGADAPSVESRESMYGHIDRLSSGQVGSLMDRFSDRFGSELDREIIVLRKKQQQDLLAIKPTVELISAPESEDEDTEEISEEDGNNDLFPEFFDVVNNLLGDMEEEFIDSFVSSDDFPLFQSVGESPSDCDEETRAEFFSMINRVLGELPEDKIEDFISSPGFEVYQKMGDLYS
;
A
#
# COMPACT_ATOMS: atom_id res chain seq x y z
N MET A 1 40.57 -14.43 -25.76
CA MET A 1 40.10 -14.77 -24.40
C MET A 1 40.94 -13.99 -23.43
N PRO A 2 40.38 -13.31 -22.41
CA PRO A 2 38.99 -12.94 -22.08
C PRO A 2 38.89 -11.38 -21.99
N ASP A 3 37.85 -10.67 -21.55
CA ASP A 3 36.63 -10.93 -20.77
C ASP A 3 35.62 -9.82 -21.16
N GLU A 4 34.39 -10.21 -21.46
CA GLU A 4 33.28 -9.29 -21.73
C GLU A 4 32.80 -8.71 -20.39
N GLU A 5 33.04 -7.41 -20.15
CA GLU A 5 32.48 -6.71 -19.00
C GLU A 5 30.98 -6.46 -19.26
N GLU A 6 30.16 -7.36 -18.73
CA GLU A 6 28.70 -7.33 -18.72
C GLU A 6 28.22 -6.08 -17.93
N GLU A 7 27.95 -4.99 -18.66
CA GLU A 7 27.33 -3.78 -18.13
C GLU A 7 25.89 -4.11 -17.69
N GLY A 8 25.73 -4.39 -16.40
CA GLY A 8 24.45 -4.60 -15.73
C GLY A 8 23.59 -3.35 -15.76
N ASN A 9 22.83 -3.18 -16.83
CA ASN A 9 21.82 -2.14 -16.99
C ASN A 9 20.72 -2.32 -15.92
N GLY A 10 20.48 -1.29 -15.10
CA GLY A 10 19.36 -1.28 -14.17
C GLY A 10 18.01 -1.33 -14.91
N PRO A 11 16.88 -1.56 -14.22
CA PRO A 11 15.56 -1.72 -14.86
C PRO A 11 15.08 -0.50 -15.68
N ASN A 12 15.78 0.64 -15.58
CA ASN A 12 15.46 1.90 -16.26
C ASN A 12 16.56 2.41 -17.22
N GLY A 13 17.53 1.59 -17.65
CA GLY A 13 18.49 2.06 -18.68
C GLY A 13 19.57 3.05 -18.21
N LEU A 14 19.66 3.32 -16.91
CA LEU A 14 20.59 4.30 -16.33
C LEU A 14 21.81 3.60 -15.72
N PRO A 15 23.03 4.13 -15.92
CA PRO A 15 24.22 3.60 -15.26
C PRO A 15 24.11 3.80 -13.75
N MET A 16 24.32 2.73 -12.98
CA MET A 16 24.26 2.80 -11.52
C MET A 16 25.34 3.76 -10.96
N PRO A 17 25.01 4.60 -9.96
CA PRO A 17 26.01 5.42 -9.31
C PRO A 17 27.02 4.53 -8.56
N PRO A 18 28.30 4.95 -8.46
CA PRO A 18 29.30 4.17 -7.74
C PRO A 18 28.94 4.08 -6.25
N PRO A 19 29.16 2.93 -5.61
CA PRO A 19 28.86 2.74 -4.20
C PRO A 19 29.71 3.69 -3.32
N PRO A 20 29.14 4.23 -2.23
CA PRO A 20 29.85 5.14 -1.35
C PRO A 20 31.04 4.44 -0.67
N PRO A 21 32.23 5.06 -0.65
CA PRO A 21 33.39 4.45 -0.02
C PRO A 21 33.23 4.37 1.50
N GLY A 22 33.37 3.16 2.06
CA GLY A 22 33.58 2.96 3.50
C GLY A 22 32.51 2.17 4.28
N ILE A 23 31.46 1.64 3.64
CA ILE A 23 30.47 0.78 4.32
C ILE A 23 30.77 -0.68 4.01
N ASN A 24 31.42 -1.37 4.97
CA ASN A 24 31.63 -2.81 4.90
C ASN A 24 30.32 -3.52 5.29
N PHE A 25 29.46 -3.81 4.30
CA PHE A 25 28.26 -4.61 4.52
C PHE A 25 28.67 -6.06 4.85
N PRO A 26 28.08 -6.69 5.91
CA PRO A 26 28.26 -8.12 6.12
C PRO A 26 27.70 -8.90 4.92
N PRO A 27 28.29 -10.06 4.58
CA PRO A 27 27.82 -10.85 3.44
C PRO A 27 26.35 -11.25 3.64
N PRO A 28 25.51 -11.16 2.59
CA PRO A 28 24.13 -11.60 2.69
C PRO A 28 24.06 -13.10 3.04
N PRO A 29 23.07 -13.52 3.85
CA PRO A 29 22.86 -14.94 4.15
C PRO A 29 22.60 -15.73 2.85
N PRO A 30 22.97 -17.02 2.79
CA PRO A 30 22.75 -17.85 1.62
C PRO A 30 21.25 -17.95 1.29
N LEU A 31 20.92 -17.75 0.01
CA LEU A 31 19.57 -17.92 -0.52
C LEU A 31 19.09 -19.37 -0.30
N PRO A 32 17.82 -19.59 0.09
CA PRO A 32 17.24 -20.92 0.15
C PRO A 32 17.20 -21.55 -1.26
N PRO A 33 17.28 -22.89 -1.39
CA PRO A 33 17.24 -23.57 -2.68
C PRO A 33 15.89 -23.32 -3.39
N PRO A 34 15.88 -23.21 -4.73
CA PRO A 34 14.65 -22.97 -5.48
C PRO A 34 13.67 -24.13 -5.32
N LEU A 35 12.40 -23.78 -5.11
CA LEU A 35 11.28 -24.72 -5.09
C LEU A 35 11.16 -25.37 -6.49
N PRO A 36 10.94 -26.69 -6.61
CA PRO A 36 10.79 -27.32 -7.92
C PRO A 36 9.53 -26.81 -8.63
N SER A 37 9.71 -26.27 -9.83
CA SER A 37 8.62 -25.88 -10.73
C SER A 37 7.81 -27.12 -11.19
N PRO A 38 6.48 -27.03 -11.35
CA PRO A 38 5.69 -28.12 -11.90
C PRO A 38 5.94 -28.27 -13.40
N THR A 39 6.80 -29.21 -13.76
CA THR A 39 7.00 -29.64 -15.15
C THR A 39 5.79 -30.46 -15.59
N ASN A 40 4.94 -29.86 -16.40
CA ASN A 40 3.92 -30.54 -17.20
C ASN A 40 4.60 -31.28 -18.36
N VAL A 41 4.71 -32.60 -18.29
CA VAL A 41 4.92 -33.45 -19.47
C VAL A 41 4.04 -34.69 -19.33
N ALA A 42 3.06 -34.78 -20.22
CA ALA A 42 2.22 -35.95 -20.43
C ALA A 42 3.04 -37.15 -20.92
N SER A 43 2.91 -38.30 -20.24
CA SER A 43 3.02 -39.66 -20.78
C SER A 43 2.62 -40.68 -19.69
N GLU A 44 1.58 -41.48 -19.96
CA GLU A 44 1.09 -42.67 -19.26
C GLU A 44 2.18 -43.80 -19.25
N PRO A 45 2.23 -44.84 -18.35
CA PRO A 45 1.09 -45.64 -17.86
C PRO A 45 1.12 -46.30 -16.45
N SER A 46 -0.09 -46.70 -16.01
CA SER A 46 -0.57 -47.83 -15.16
C SER A 46 0.22 -48.39 -13.94
N PRO A 47 -0.50 -48.92 -12.90
CA PRO A 47 0.04 -49.21 -11.56
C PRO A 47 0.65 -50.62 -11.43
N THR A 48 1.62 -50.80 -10.50
CA THR A 48 2.11 -52.13 -10.07
C THR A 48 2.21 -52.18 -8.54
N GLU A 49 1.59 -53.20 -7.96
CA GLU A 49 1.45 -53.53 -6.53
C GLU A 49 2.76 -53.89 -5.79
N PRO A 50 2.78 -53.83 -4.44
CA PRO A 50 3.91 -54.20 -3.60
C PRO A 50 3.90 -55.71 -3.21
N ALA A 51 5.08 -56.33 -3.16
CA ALA A 51 5.28 -57.67 -2.60
C ALA A 51 5.68 -57.61 -1.11
N ALA A 52 5.10 -58.50 -0.31
CA ALA A 52 5.23 -58.62 1.14
C ALA A 52 6.29 -59.67 1.60
N ASP A 53 6.41 -59.79 2.94
CA ASP A 53 7.04 -60.83 3.82
C ASP A 53 8.44 -60.48 4.43
N ASP A 54 8.80 -60.62 5.72
CA ASP A 54 8.14 -60.97 7.02
C ASP A 54 9.16 -60.88 8.22
N SER A 55 8.64 -60.69 9.46
CA SER A 55 9.18 -61.05 10.81
C SER A 55 10.10 -60.12 11.71
N ASN A 56 9.91 -60.25 13.05
CA ASN A 56 9.96 -59.30 14.24
C ASN A 56 11.23 -59.39 15.18
N PRO A 57 11.52 -58.54 16.24
CA PRO A 57 10.72 -58.41 17.49
C PRO A 57 10.57 -56.98 18.12
N ALA A 58 9.49 -56.83 18.90
CA ALA A 58 8.93 -55.69 19.65
C ALA A 58 9.82 -54.85 20.59
N GLU A 59 9.78 -53.52 20.43
CA GLU A 59 9.97 -52.52 21.49
C GLU A 59 8.58 -51.91 21.79
N SER A 60 8.02 -52.15 22.96
CA SER A 60 6.69 -51.63 23.32
C SER A 60 6.76 -50.14 23.67
N SER A 61 6.12 -49.32 22.85
CA SER A 61 5.88 -47.88 23.08
C SER A 61 4.82 -47.63 24.16
N ASP A 62 4.87 -48.38 25.26
CA ASP A 62 3.91 -48.25 26.34
C ASP A 62 4.20 -46.98 27.15
N PHE A 63 3.16 -46.14 27.31
CA PHE A 63 3.21 -44.89 28.06
C PHE A 63 3.79 -45.03 29.47
N HIS A 64 3.68 -46.23 30.07
CA HIS A 64 4.25 -46.52 31.39
C HIS A 64 5.78 -46.45 31.37
N SER A 65 6.42 -47.04 30.35
CA SER A 65 7.88 -47.00 30.14
C SER A 65 8.38 -45.56 29.97
N HIS A 66 7.62 -44.70 29.29
CA HIS A 66 7.95 -43.28 29.13
C HIS A 66 7.80 -42.48 30.44
N TRP A 67 6.82 -42.81 31.27
CA TRP A 67 6.66 -42.17 32.58
C TRP A 67 7.74 -42.61 33.55
N GLU A 68 8.05 -43.90 33.60
CA GLU A 68 9.09 -44.47 34.45
C GLU A 68 10.48 -43.95 34.09
N LYS A 69 10.74 -43.75 32.78
CA LYS A 69 11.98 -43.14 32.28
C LYS A 69 12.14 -41.67 32.66
N ARG A 70 11.05 -40.89 32.72
CA ARG A 70 11.08 -39.50 33.22
C ARG A 70 11.27 -39.41 34.74
N LYS A 71 10.83 -40.42 35.47
CA LYS A 71 11.00 -40.49 36.93
C LYS A 71 12.41 -40.95 37.33
N SER A 72 12.99 -41.85 36.54
CA SER A 72 14.32 -42.42 36.76
C SER A 72 15.44 -41.56 36.18
N GLY A 73 15.12 -40.77 35.15
CA GLY A 73 16.01 -39.75 34.58
C GLY A 73 16.05 -38.54 35.50
N ALA A 74 17.26 -38.21 35.95
CA ALA A 74 17.58 -37.17 36.92
C ALA A 74 17.31 -35.73 36.41
N ASP A 75 16.06 -35.40 36.14
CA ASP A 75 15.59 -34.02 35.94
C ASP A 75 14.67 -33.64 37.12
N ALA A 76 15.23 -33.77 38.33
CA ALA A 76 14.65 -33.09 39.47
C ALA A 76 14.81 -31.57 39.21
N PRO A 77 13.75 -30.76 39.31
CA PRO A 77 13.87 -29.33 39.05
C PRO A 77 15.00 -28.76 39.92
N SER A 78 16.00 -28.15 39.27
CA SER A 78 17.14 -27.52 39.92
C SER A 78 16.66 -26.61 41.05
N VAL A 79 17.41 -26.57 42.15
CA VAL A 79 17.12 -25.75 43.33
C VAL A 79 16.93 -24.27 42.94
N GLU A 80 17.64 -23.78 41.93
CA GLU A 80 17.49 -22.43 41.37
C GLU A 80 16.12 -22.18 40.73
N SER A 81 15.60 -23.14 39.97
CA SER A 81 14.24 -23.05 39.39
C SER A 81 13.18 -23.05 40.48
N ARG A 82 13.43 -23.82 41.55
CA ARG A 82 12.52 -23.94 42.68
C ARG A 82 12.52 -22.69 43.58
N GLU A 83 13.67 -22.08 43.79
CA GLU A 83 13.80 -20.82 44.52
C GLU A 83 13.19 -19.64 43.75
N SER A 84 13.33 -19.63 42.42
CA SER A 84 12.63 -18.70 41.52
C SER A 84 11.10 -18.86 41.60
N MET A 85 10.60 -20.11 41.60
CA MET A 85 9.18 -20.38 41.78
C MET A 85 8.65 -19.89 43.13
N TYR A 86 9.37 -20.15 44.23
CA TYR A 86 8.93 -19.69 45.56
C TYR A 86 9.01 -18.17 45.73
N GLY A 87 10.01 -17.51 45.15
CA GLY A 87 10.08 -16.05 45.10
C GLY A 87 8.90 -15.44 44.33
N HIS A 88 8.46 -16.08 43.25
CA HIS A 88 7.27 -15.63 42.51
C HIS A 88 5.97 -15.82 43.30
N ILE A 89 5.85 -16.91 44.05
CA ILE A 89 4.68 -17.23 44.88
C ILE A 89 4.57 -16.27 46.08
N ASP A 90 5.70 -15.92 46.72
CA ASP A 90 5.71 -14.96 47.83
C ASP A 90 5.30 -13.54 47.38
N ARG A 91 5.71 -13.14 46.17
CA ARG A 91 5.28 -11.89 45.52
C ARG A 91 3.79 -11.87 45.18
N LEU A 92 3.23 -13.02 44.80
CA LEU A 92 1.80 -13.18 44.57
C LEU A 92 0.99 -13.13 45.88
N SER A 93 1.52 -13.73 46.95
CA SER A 93 0.85 -13.77 48.27
C SER A 93 0.87 -12.43 48.99
N SER A 94 1.90 -11.60 48.77
CA SER A 94 2.02 -10.27 49.35
C SER A 94 1.19 -9.21 48.61
N GLY A 95 0.53 -9.56 47.50
CA GLY A 95 -0.29 -8.65 46.70
C GLY A 95 0.50 -7.60 45.93
N GLN A 96 1.83 -7.59 46.05
CA GLN A 96 2.73 -6.71 45.29
C GLN A 96 3.08 -7.35 43.95
N VAL A 97 2.04 -7.74 43.20
CA VAL A 97 2.20 -8.16 41.82
C VAL A 97 2.33 -6.87 41.02
N GLY A 98 3.57 -6.47 40.72
CA GLY A 98 3.83 -5.36 39.81
C GLY A 98 3.06 -5.52 38.49
N SER A 99 3.11 -4.49 37.64
CA SER A 99 2.49 -4.55 36.32
C SER A 99 2.87 -5.84 35.60
N LEU A 100 1.96 -6.36 34.77
CA LEU A 100 2.19 -7.58 33.96
C LEU A 100 3.58 -7.56 33.28
N MET A 101 4.07 -6.36 32.96
CA MET A 101 5.36 -6.09 32.34
C MET A 101 6.59 -6.35 33.23
N ASP A 102 6.50 -6.15 34.55
CA ASP A 102 7.57 -6.45 35.51
C ASP A 102 7.82 -7.96 35.63
N ARG A 103 6.72 -8.74 35.55
CA ARG A 103 6.73 -10.21 35.64
C ARG A 103 7.36 -10.88 34.42
N PHE A 104 7.45 -10.19 33.30
CA PHE A 104 8.06 -10.68 32.06
C PHE A 104 9.37 -9.97 31.71
N SER A 105 9.93 -9.14 32.59
CA SER A 105 11.24 -8.48 32.39
C SER A 105 12.40 -9.43 32.08
N ASP A 106 12.28 -10.71 32.47
CA ASP A 106 13.30 -11.74 32.21
C ASP A 106 13.13 -12.40 30.83
N ARG A 107 11.95 -12.28 30.20
CA ARG A 107 11.62 -12.88 28.89
C ARG A 107 11.48 -11.87 27.75
N PHE A 108 11.24 -10.60 28.04
CA PHE A 108 11.32 -9.52 27.06
C PHE A 108 12.68 -8.84 27.17
N GLY A 109 13.22 -8.42 26.02
CA GLY A 109 14.60 -7.96 25.86
C GLY A 109 15.04 -6.88 26.85
N SER A 110 16.35 -6.63 26.89
CA SER A 110 17.03 -5.63 27.73
C SER A 110 16.21 -4.35 27.92
N GLU A 111 16.39 -3.66 29.04
CA GLU A 111 15.72 -2.39 29.40
C GLU A 111 15.49 -1.39 28.24
N LEU A 112 16.38 -1.38 27.24
CA LEU A 112 16.22 -0.66 25.98
C LEU A 112 14.91 -0.99 25.22
N ASP A 113 14.48 -2.26 25.14
CA ASP A 113 13.24 -2.66 24.47
C ASP A 113 12.01 -2.16 25.25
N ARG A 114 12.11 -2.09 26.59
CA ARG A 114 11.09 -1.43 27.43
C ARG A 114 11.01 0.06 27.14
N GLU A 115 12.15 0.73 27.03
CA GLU A 115 12.19 2.15 26.68
C GLU A 115 11.67 2.39 25.26
N ILE A 116 12.04 1.55 24.29
CA ILE A 116 11.54 1.61 22.91
C ILE A 116 10.03 1.41 22.85
N ILE A 117 9.47 0.44 23.58
CA ILE A 117 8.02 0.21 23.62
C ILE A 117 7.30 1.41 24.24
N VAL A 118 7.83 1.97 25.34
CA VAL A 118 7.24 3.16 25.98
C VAL A 118 7.32 4.37 25.06
N LEU A 119 8.47 4.60 24.42
CA LEU A 119 8.68 5.69 23.48
C LEU A 119 7.79 5.54 22.24
N ARG A 120 7.72 4.36 21.64
CA ARG A 120 6.87 4.07 20.47
C ARG A 120 5.39 4.19 20.82
N LYS A 121 4.97 3.70 22.00
CA LYS A 121 3.60 3.86 22.49
C LYS A 121 3.26 5.32 22.76
N LYS A 122 4.20 6.09 23.33
CA LYS A 122 4.03 7.53 23.53
C LYS A 122 3.93 8.26 22.19
N GLN A 123 4.77 7.93 21.21
CA GLN A 123 4.73 8.52 19.87
C GLN A 123 3.40 8.22 19.16
N GLN A 124 2.91 6.98 19.23
CA GLN A 124 1.60 6.61 18.70
C GLN A 124 0.47 7.34 19.42
N GLN A 125 0.54 7.45 20.75
CA GLN A 125 -0.45 8.21 21.51
C GLN A 125 -0.41 9.70 21.18
N ASP A 126 0.77 10.29 20.94
CA ASP A 126 0.92 11.69 20.56
C ASP A 126 0.31 11.94 19.17
N LEU A 127 0.56 11.03 18.22
CA LEU A 127 -0.09 11.04 16.89
C LEU A 127 -1.62 10.92 16.98
N LEU A 128 -2.13 10.08 17.90
CA LEU A 128 -3.57 9.95 18.14
C LEU A 128 -4.15 11.14 18.93
N ALA A 129 -3.33 11.80 19.76
CA ALA A 129 -3.73 12.94 20.58
C ALA A 129 -3.77 14.24 19.76
N ILE A 130 -3.03 14.30 18.65
CA ILE A 130 -3.26 15.29 17.60
C ILE A 130 -4.63 14.95 17.01
N LYS A 131 -5.69 15.54 17.57
CA LYS A 131 -7.02 15.55 16.98
C LYS A 131 -6.82 16.01 15.53
N PRO A 132 -7.12 15.16 14.52
CA PRO A 132 -6.96 15.57 13.13
C PRO A 132 -7.79 16.84 12.97
N THR A 133 -7.10 17.96 12.75
CA THR A 133 -7.77 19.25 12.63
C THR A 133 -8.45 19.24 11.29
N VAL A 134 -9.73 18.91 11.30
CA VAL A 134 -10.62 19.15 10.18
C VAL A 134 -10.88 20.64 10.18
N GLU A 135 -10.16 21.39 9.34
CA GLU A 135 -10.50 22.77 9.07
C GLU A 135 -11.84 22.77 8.35
N LEU A 136 -12.90 23.07 9.11
CA LEU A 136 -14.26 23.15 8.62
C LEU A 136 -14.37 24.35 7.68
N ILE A 137 -14.40 24.10 6.38
CA ILE A 137 -15.04 25.01 5.45
C ILE A 137 -16.53 24.96 5.83
N SER A 138 -17.09 26.06 6.32
CA SER A 138 -18.42 26.07 6.94
C SER A 138 -19.50 25.53 5.99
N ALA A 139 -20.17 24.46 6.40
CA ALA A 139 -21.49 24.11 5.89
C ALA A 139 -22.55 24.58 6.90
N PRO A 140 -23.65 25.22 6.45
CA PRO A 140 -24.76 25.56 7.31
C PRO A 140 -25.53 24.31 7.77
N GLU A 141 -25.90 24.37 9.04
CA GLU A 141 -26.65 23.45 9.89
C GLU A 141 -27.85 22.73 9.22
N SER A 142 -27.92 21.41 9.40
CA SER A 142 -29.18 20.67 9.30
C SER A 142 -29.21 19.54 10.34
N GLU A 143 -30.10 19.70 11.31
CA GLU A 143 -30.52 18.66 12.24
C GLU A 143 -31.58 17.76 11.57
N ASP A 144 -31.34 16.45 11.71
CA ASP A 144 -32.27 15.35 11.97
C ASP A 144 -33.12 14.66 10.87
N GLU A 145 -32.96 13.33 10.94
CA GLU A 145 -33.91 12.23 10.71
C GLU A 145 -34.12 11.65 9.29
N ASP A 146 -33.63 10.41 9.17
CA ASP A 146 -34.11 9.30 8.34
C ASP A 146 -34.27 9.55 6.83
N THR A 147 -33.23 9.26 6.02
CA THR A 147 -33.40 8.70 4.67
C THR A 147 -32.14 7.96 4.23
N GLU A 148 -32.34 6.68 3.91
CA GLU A 148 -31.60 5.76 3.04
C GLU A 148 -30.27 6.25 2.43
N GLU A 149 -29.18 5.54 2.79
CA GLU A 149 -28.08 5.13 1.90
C GLU A 149 -27.72 6.13 0.79
N ILE A 150 -27.21 7.31 1.16
CA ILE A 150 -26.48 8.17 0.24
C ILE A 150 -25.01 7.83 0.39
N SER A 151 -24.47 7.26 -0.68
CA SER A 151 -23.07 6.97 -0.94
C SER A 151 -22.20 8.19 -0.64
N GLU A 152 -21.62 8.25 0.56
CA GLU A 152 -20.57 9.21 0.92
C GLU A 152 -19.23 8.72 0.34
N GLU A 153 -19.09 8.79 -0.98
CA GLU A 153 -17.81 8.67 -1.67
C GLU A 153 -17.85 9.59 -2.89
N ASP A 154 -17.50 10.87 -2.70
CA ASP A 154 -16.54 11.55 -3.60
C ASP A 154 -16.14 12.91 -3.01
N GLY A 155 -14.99 12.92 -2.34
CA GLY A 155 -14.31 14.14 -1.90
C GLY A 155 -13.24 14.59 -2.90
N ASN A 156 -13.35 14.23 -4.18
CA ASN A 156 -12.61 14.90 -5.24
C ASN A 156 -13.38 16.19 -5.49
N ASN A 157 -12.75 17.34 -5.22
CA ASN A 157 -13.34 18.60 -5.62
C ASN A 157 -13.45 18.53 -7.14
N ASP A 158 -14.67 18.30 -7.64
CA ASP A 158 -14.93 18.16 -9.05
C ASP A 158 -14.33 19.36 -9.78
N LEU A 159 -13.19 19.12 -10.42
CA LEU A 159 -12.36 20.15 -11.04
C LEU A 159 -12.83 20.40 -12.48
N PHE A 160 -13.83 19.67 -12.96
CA PHE A 160 -14.31 19.75 -14.32
C PHE A 160 -15.06 21.07 -14.62
N PRO A 161 -15.83 21.68 -13.70
CA PRO A 161 -16.36 23.03 -13.91
C PRO A 161 -15.24 24.06 -14.07
N GLU A 162 -14.17 23.96 -13.27
CA GLU A 162 -12.98 24.81 -13.41
C GLU A 162 -12.28 24.57 -14.76
N PHE A 163 -12.18 23.31 -15.19
CA PHE A 163 -11.67 22.95 -16.51
C PHE A 163 -12.49 23.56 -17.65
N PHE A 164 -13.82 23.45 -17.56
CA PHE A 164 -14.73 24.03 -18.54
C PHE A 164 -14.54 25.55 -18.62
N ASP A 165 -14.42 26.24 -17.48
CA ASP A 165 -14.17 27.69 -17.44
C ASP A 165 -12.83 28.07 -18.07
N VAL A 166 -11.77 27.30 -17.79
CA VAL A 166 -10.45 27.51 -18.41
C VAL A 166 -10.52 27.38 -19.93
N VAL A 167 -11.18 26.32 -20.42
CA VAL A 167 -11.37 26.06 -21.84
C VAL A 167 -12.24 27.13 -22.48
N ASN A 168 -13.34 27.51 -21.85
CA ASN A 168 -14.26 28.54 -22.33
C ASN A 168 -13.56 29.91 -22.46
N ASN A 169 -12.74 30.29 -21.50
CA ASN A 169 -11.94 31.51 -21.59
C ASN A 169 -10.91 31.43 -22.74
N LEU A 170 -10.22 30.29 -22.89
CA LEU A 170 -9.27 30.10 -23.98
C LEU A 170 -9.93 30.21 -25.35
N LEU A 171 -11.05 29.53 -25.56
CA LEU A 171 -11.84 29.59 -26.81
C LEU A 171 -12.43 30.99 -27.04
N GLY A 172 -12.83 31.69 -25.97
CA GLY A 172 -13.34 33.06 -26.04
C GLY A 172 -12.29 34.10 -26.42
N ASP A 173 -11.01 33.84 -26.11
CA ASP A 173 -9.88 34.69 -26.48
C ASP A 173 -9.32 34.39 -27.88
N MET A 174 -9.92 33.43 -28.61
CA MET A 174 -9.55 33.12 -29.99
C MET A 174 -10.06 34.17 -30.99
N GLU A 175 -9.52 34.13 -32.21
CA GLU A 175 -9.96 35.00 -33.30
C GLU A 175 -11.40 34.65 -33.73
N GLU A 176 -12.19 35.66 -34.13
CA GLU A 176 -13.59 35.48 -34.52
C GLU A 176 -13.77 34.43 -35.64
N GLU A 177 -12.83 34.34 -36.59
CA GLU A 177 -12.87 33.34 -37.67
C GLU A 177 -12.78 31.91 -37.13
N PHE A 178 -11.95 31.69 -36.10
CA PHE A 178 -11.84 30.39 -35.44
C PHE A 178 -13.12 30.08 -34.66
N ILE A 179 -13.64 31.05 -33.90
CA ILE A 179 -14.87 30.89 -33.12
C ILE A 179 -16.05 30.54 -34.04
N ASP A 180 -16.21 31.24 -35.17
CA ASP A 180 -17.26 30.95 -36.16
C ASP A 180 -17.09 29.55 -36.77
N SER A 181 -15.86 29.11 -37.00
CA SER A 181 -15.57 27.76 -37.52
C SER A 181 -15.91 26.68 -36.48
N PHE A 182 -15.64 26.92 -35.21
CA PHE A 182 -15.95 26.02 -34.10
C PHE A 182 -17.45 25.96 -33.84
N VAL A 183 -18.15 27.11 -33.81
CA VAL A 183 -19.61 27.16 -33.64
C VAL A 183 -20.34 26.46 -34.79
N SER A 184 -19.75 26.47 -35.98
CA SER A 184 -20.29 25.76 -37.16
C SER A 184 -19.94 24.27 -37.19
N SER A 185 -19.06 23.80 -36.30
CA SER A 185 -18.62 22.41 -36.27
C SER A 185 -19.61 21.51 -35.51
N ASP A 186 -19.45 20.21 -35.71
CA ASP A 186 -20.26 19.19 -35.03
C ASP A 186 -19.93 19.08 -33.52
N ASP A 187 -18.92 19.82 -33.04
CA ASP A 187 -18.41 19.81 -31.66
C ASP A 187 -19.13 20.82 -30.76
N PHE A 188 -19.64 21.89 -31.36
CA PHE A 188 -20.34 22.95 -30.63
C PHE A 188 -21.58 22.46 -29.85
N PRO A 189 -22.42 21.54 -30.37
CA PRO A 189 -23.54 20.99 -29.59
C PRO A 189 -23.10 20.30 -28.30
N LEU A 190 -21.99 19.55 -28.34
CA LEU A 190 -21.42 18.90 -27.15
C LEU A 190 -20.89 19.95 -26.16
N PHE A 191 -20.22 20.97 -26.68
CA PHE A 191 -19.75 22.10 -25.87
C PHE A 191 -20.91 22.82 -25.17
N GLN A 192 -22.03 23.04 -25.87
CA GLN A 192 -23.22 23.67 -25.30
C GLN A 192 -23.88 22.79 -24.23
N SER A 193 -24.06 21.49 -24.48
CA SER A 193 -24.67 20.57 -23.50
C SER A 193 -23.86 20.48 -22.21
N VAL A 194 -22.53 20.46 -22.34
CA VAL A 194 -21.63 20.44 -21.16
C VAL A 194 -21.64 21.79 -20.45
N GLY A 195 -21.69 22.90 -21.19
CA GLY A 195 -21.75 24.25 -20.63
C GLY A 195 -23.05 24.61 -19.92
N GLU A 196 -24.17 23.92 -20.21
CA GLU A 196 -25.43 24.11 -19.50
C GLU A 196 -25.35 23.64 -18.04
N SER A 197 -24.57 22.60 -17.76
CA SER A 197 -24.41 22.03 -16.41
C SER A 197 -23.09 21.26 -16.29
N PRO A 198 -21.93 21.95 -16.16
CA PRO A 198 -20.62 21.28 -16.13
C PRO A 198 -20.43 20.41 -14.89
N SER A 199 -21.12 20.70 -13.78
CA SER A 199 -21.09 19.90 -12.56
C SER A 199 -21.95 18.63 -12.61
N ASP A 200 -22.93 18.57 -13.53
CA ASP A 200 -23.95 17.51 -13.62
C ASP A 200 -23.79 16.68 -14.90
N CYS A 201 -22.56 16.59 -15.42
CA CYS A 201 -22.23 15.80 -16.61
C CYS A 201 -21.75 14.39 -16.23
N ASP A 202 -22.22 13.39 -16.99
CA ASP A 202 -21.75 12.01 -16.88
C ASP A 202 -20.25 11.89 -17.25
N GLU A 203 -19.53 10.97 -16.61
CA GLU A 203 -18.11 10.69 -16.87
C GLU A 203 -17.82 10.39 -18.35
N GLU A 204 -18.73 9.69 -19.04
CA GLU A 204 -18.61 9.38 -20.47
C GLU A 204 -18.63 10.65 -21.33
N THR A 205 -19.57 11.56 -21.05
CA THR A 205 -19.68 12.86 -21.74
C THR A 205 -18.48 13.75 -21.43
N ARG A 206 -17.94 13.71 -20.20
CA ARG A 206 -16.73 14.43 -19.80
C ARG A 206 -15.50 13.96 -20.56
N ALA A 207 -15.33 12.65 -20.74
CA ALA A 207 -14.24 12.08 -21.50
C ALA A 207 -14.33 12.42 -23.01
N GLU A 208 -15.54 12.40 -23.57
CA GLU A 208 -15.79 12.83 -24.95
C GLU A 208 -15.49 14.33 -25.14
N PHE A 209 -15.93 15.16 -24.19
CA PHE A 209 -15.61 16.58 -24.15
C PHE A 209 -14.10 16.83 -24.04
N PHE A 210 -13.39 16.12 -23.17
CA PHE A 210 -11.93 16.24 -23.05
C PHE A 210 -11.23 15.88 -24.37
N SER A 211 -11.67 14.82 -25.05
CA SER A 211 -11.15 14.41 -26.35
C SER A 211 -11.39 15.46 -27.44
N MET A 212 -12.59 16.06 -27.45
CA MET A 212 -12.94 17.18 -28.31
C MET A 212 -12.01 18.37 -28.06
N ILE A 213 -11.83 18.78 -26.80
CA ILE A 213 -10.94 19.89 -26.44
C ILE A 213 -9.49 19.61 -26.83
N ASN A 214 -9.00 18.38 -26.63
CA ASN A 214 -7.64 18.01 -27.04
C ASN A 214 -7.44 18.15 -28.56
N ARG A 215 -8.44 17.78 -29.37
CA ARG A 215 -8.39 18.04 -30.82
C ARG A 215 -8.36 19.52 -31.14
N VAL A 216 -9.27 20.30 -30.55
CA VAL A 216 -9.38 21.75 -30.77
C VAL A 216 -8.08 22.45 -30.38
N LEU A 217 -7.50 22.11 -29.23
CA LEU A 217 -6.20 22.62 -28.78
C LEU A 217 -5.06 22.24 -29.73
N GLY A 218 -5.12 21.08 -30.36
CA GLY A 218 -4.15 20.66 -31.38
C GLY A 218 -4.29 21.38 -32.72
N GLU A 219 -5.43 22.02 -32.99
CA GLU A 219 -5.67 22.85 -34.18
C GLU A 219 -5.27 24.32 -33.95
N LEU A 220 -4.99 24.71 -32.70
CA LEU A 220 -4.59 26.06 -32.37
C LEU A 220 -3.15 26.39 -32.86
N PRO A 221 -2.87 27.66 -33.17
CA PRO A 221 -1.52 28.15 -33.40
C PRO A 221 -0.58 27.89 -32.20
N GLU A 222 0.70 27.59 -32.49
CA GLU A 222 1.69 27.24 -31.45
C GLU A 222 1.90 28.37 -30.43
N ASP A 223 1.77 29.64 -30.84
CA ASP A 223 1.83 30.80 -29.96
C ASP A 223 0.69 30.83 -28.93
N LYS A 224 -0.52 30.43 -29.32
CA LYS A 224 -1.67 30.35 -28.40
C LYS A 224 -1.57 29.16 -27.46
N ILE A 225 -1.00 28.07 -27.94
CA ILE A 225 -0.71 26.90 -27.11
C ILE A 225 0.36 27.23 -26.06
N GLU A 226 1.41 27.97 -26.42
CA GLU A 226 2.46 28.40 -25.48
C GLU A 226 1.93 29.36 -24.42
N ASP A 227 1.06 30.30 -24.80
CA ASP A 227 0.33 31.17 -23.87
C ASP A 227 -0.54 30.35 -22.91
N PHE A 228 -1.25 29.33 -23.42
CA PHE A 228 -2.06 28.44 -22.60
C PHE A 228 -1.24 27.61 -21.62
N ILE A 229 -0.13 26.99 -22.06
CA ILE A 229 0.77 26.19 -21.21
C ILE A 229 1.39 27.05 -20.10
N SER A 230 1.66 28.32 -20.39
CA SER A 230 2.16 29.28 -19.40
C SER A 230 1.07 29.78 -18.44
N SER A 231 -0.20 29.50 -18.73
CA SER A 231 -1.34 29.93 -17.92
C SER A 231 -1.58 28.98 -16.73
N PRO A 232 -2.13 29.48 -15.61
CA PRO A 232 -2.55 28.64 -14.49
C PRO A 232 -3.59 27.57 -14.87
N GLY A 233 -4.36 27.80 -15.94
CA GLY A 233 -5.38 26.86 -16.42
C GLY A 233 -4.80 25.56 -16.99
N PHE A 234 -3.52 25.56 -17.37
CA PHE A 234 -2.86 24.35 -17.84
C PHE A 234 -2.74 23.28 -16.75
N GLU A 235 -2.58 23.65 -15.49
CA GLU A 235 -2.53 22.68 -14.38
C GLU A 235 -3.85 21.91 -14.24
N VAL A 236 -4.98 22.59 -14.48
CA VAL A 236 -6.32 21.99 -14.46
C VAL A 236 -6.48 21.05 -15.65
N TYR A 237 -6.06 21.49 -16.84
CA TYR A 237 -6.05 20.65 -18.05
C TYR A 237 -5.20 19.38 -17.84
N GLN A 238 -4.03 19.50 -17.21
CA GLN A 238 -3.14 18.36 -16.97
C GLN A 238 -3.77 17.33 -16.03
N LYS A 239 -4.38 17.77 -14.93
CA LYS A 239 -5.11 16.89 -14.01
C LYS A 239 -6.29 16.19 -14.68
N MET A 240 -7.01 16.89 -15.55
CA MET A 240 -8.09 16.31 -16.35
C MET A 240 -7.56 15.31 -17.37
N GLY A 241 -6.41 15.58 -17.97
CA GLY A 241 -5.71 14.65 -18.85
C GLY A 241 -5.33 13.37 -18.13
N ASP A 242 -4.81 13.44 -16.90
CA ASP A 242 -4.51 12.24 -16.12
C ASP A 242 -5.76 11.41 -15.77
N LEU A 243 -6.93 12.06 -15.71
CA LEU A 243 -8.21 11.42 -15.41
C LEU A 243 -8.88 10.79 -16.64
N TYR A 244 -8.72 11.41 -17.81
CA TYR A 244 -9.43 11.08 -19.06
C TYR A 244 -8.52 10.61 -20.21
N SER A 245 -7.23 10.31 -19.97
CA SER A 245 -6.25 9.82 -20.96
C SER A 245 -6.43 8.35 -21.36
#